data_AF-A0A1M6IW40-F1
#
_entry.id   AF-A0A1M6IW40-F1
#
_cell.length_a   1.000
_cell.length_b   1.000
_cell.length_c   1.000
_cell.angle_alpha   90.00
_cell.angle_beta   90.00
_cell.angle_gamma   90.00
#
_symmetry.space_group_name_H-M   'P 1'
#
loop_
_entity.id
_entity.type
_entity.pdbx_description
1 polymer ?
#
loop_
_entity_poly.entity_id
_entity_poly.type
_entity_poly.pdbx_seq_one_letter_code
_entity_poly.pdbx_strand_id
1 'polypeptide(L)'
;MKRVVVSLIIFTFVASTAFAISGGNPYKGRVLFKKSCVPCHKMGTEAGTLSPSDKTMAQWDRYFNVKKRKHPGSVFVDLSQKDRLDIWQFVYDFAADTDHPQT
;
A
#
# COMPACT_ATOMS: atom_id res chain seq x y z
N MET A 1 -43.32 14.46 25.20
CA MET A 1 -41.89 14.25 25.53
C MET A 1 -41.41 12.83 25.23
N LYS A 2 -42.12 11.75 25.62
CA LYS A 2 -41.69 10.36 25.32
C LYS A 2 -41.56 9.99 23.82
N ARG A 3 -42.38 10.55 22.92
CA ARG A 3 -42.32 10.23 21.48
C ARG A 3 -41.17 10.89 20.71
N VAL A 4 -40.71 12.06 21.18
CA VAL A 4 -39.56 12.78 20.58
C VAL A 4 -38.24 12.11 20.96
N VAL A 5 -38.17 11.53 22.15
CA VAL A 5 -37.00 10.77 22.62
C VAL A 5 -36.83 9.46 21.82
N VAL A 6 -37.93 8.80 21.42
CA VAL A 6 -37.88 7.56 20.63
C VAL A 6 -37.44 7.80 19.18
N SER A 7 -37.78 8.95 18.59
CA SER A 7 -37.37 9.28 17.22
C SER A 7 -35.90 9.72 17.10
N LEU A 8 -35.26 10.17 18.18
CA LEU A 8 -33.87 10.63 18.14
C LEU A 8 -32.83 9.48 18.22
N ILE A 9 -33.26 8.28 18.62
CA ILE A 9 -32.37 7.13 18.82
C ILE A 9 -32.11 6.36 17.51
N ILE A 10 -32.93 6.56 16.47
CA ILE A 10 -32.82 5.81 15.21
C ILE A 10 -31.83 6.46 14.22
N PHE A 11 -31.36 7.70 14.48
CA PHE A 11 -30.52 8.44 13.52
C PHE A 11 -29.01 8.34 13.75
N THR A 12 -28.54 7.59 14.76
CA THR A 12 -27.11 7.53 15.10
C THR A 12 -26.40 6.24 14.65
N PHE A 13 -27.07 5.34 13.93
CA PHE A 13 -26.43 4.14 13.38
C PHE A 13 -25.94 4.35 11.94
N VAL A 14 -25.16 5.40 11.72
CA VAL A 14 -24.15 5.42 10.65
C VAL A 14 -22.79 5.34 11.34
N ALA A 15 -22.60 4.28 12.11
CA ALA A 15 -21.28 3.94 12.65
C ALA A 15 -20.41 3.56 11.46
N SER A 16 -19.49 4.47 11.12
CA SER A 16 -18.49 4.36 10.09
C SER A 16 -17.87 2.97 10.05
N THR A 17 -18.07 2.22 8.96
CA THR A 17 -17.18 1.11 8.60
C THR A 17 -15.88 1.69 8.06
N ALA A 18 -15.16 2.43 8.92
CA ALA A 18 -13.72 2.56 8.74
C ALA A 18 -13.16 1.16 9.00
N PHE A 19 -13.12 0.33 7.96
CA PHE A 19 -12.34 -0.90 7.99
C PHE A 19 -10.94 -0.49 8.44
N ALA A 20 -10.54 -0.94 9.63
CA ALA A 20 -9.15 -0.87 10.03
C ALA A 20 -8.38 -1.62 8.95
N ILE A 21 -7.64 -0.91 8.09
CA ILE A 21 -6.76 -1.57 7.13
C ILE A 21 -5.54 -2.03 7.91
N SER A 22 -5.67 -3.13 8.68
CA SER A 22 -4.54 -3.76 9.35
C SER A 22 -3.82 -4.63 8.33
N GLY A 23 -2.69 -4.13 7.82
CA GLY A 23 -1.81 -4.84 6.90
C GLY A 23 -2.30 -4.92 5.45
N GLY A 24 -1.35 -5.08 4.52
CA GLY A 24 -1.62 -5.44 3.13
C GLY A 24 -1.66 -6.96 2.93
N ASN A 25 -2.11 -7.42 1.76
CA ASN A 25 -1.94 -8.81 1.33
C ASN A 25 -0.64 -8.91 0.50
N PRO A 26 0.44 -9.50 1.03
CA PRO A 26 1.74 -9.53 0.32
C PRO A 26 1.72 -10.41 -0.93
N TYR A 27 0.86 -11.43 -1.01
CA TYR A 27 0.72 -12.26 -2.21
C TYR A 27 0.08 -11.48 -3.36
N LYS A 28 -0.97 -10.72 -3.07
CA LYS A 28 -1.57 -9.79 -4.04
C LYS A 28 -0.59 -8.66 -4.38
N GLY A 29 0.14 -8.16 -3.38
CA GLY A 29 1.20 -7.17 -3.52
C GLY A 29 2.29 -7.58 -4.50
N ARG A 30 2.75 -8.83 -4.43
CA ARG A 30 3.72 -9.40 -5.38
C ARG A 30 3.24 -9.33 -6.83
N VAL A 31 1.98 -9.70 -7.07
CA VAL A 31 1.38 -9.67 -8.42
C VAL A 31 1.27 -8.22 -8.91
N LEU A 32 0.80 -7.33 -8.05
CA LEU A 32 0.67 -5.90 -8.37
C LEU A 32 2.03 -5.24 -8.62
N PHE A 33 3.06 -5.56 -7.83
CA PHE A 33 4.42 -5.07 -8.00
C PHE A 33 4.96 -5.43 -9.39
N LYS A 34 4.79 -6.69 -9.82
CA LYS A 34 5.18 -7.13 -11.17
C LYS A 34 4.39 -6.42 -12.27
N LYS A 35 3.11 -6.15 -12.04
CA LYS A 35 2.23 -5.49 -13.03
C LYS A 35 2.46 -3.98 -13.14
N SER A 36 2.77 -3.32 -12.02
CA SER A 36 2.73 -1.86 -11.91
C SER A 36 4.10 -1.22 -11.76
N CYS A 37 5.08 -1.90 -11.17
CA CYS A 37 6.41 -1.34 -10.89
C CYS A 37 7.44 -1.80 -11.93
N VAL A 38 7.48 -3.11 -12.21
CA VAL A 38 8.47 -3.72 -13.10
C VAL A 38 8.41 -3.25 -14.56
N PRO A 39 7.27 -2.84 -15.17
CA PRO A 39 7.28 -2.35 -16.55
C PRO A 39 8.24 -1.18 -16.77
N CYS A 40 8.36 -0.31 -15.78
CA CYS A 40 9.34 0.78 -15.76
C CYS A 40 10.65 0.35 -15.09
N HIS A 41 10.60 -0.49 -14.06
CA HIS A 41 11.77 -0.93 -13.30
C HIS A 41 12.28 -2.32 -13.70
N LYS A 42 12.79 -2.45 -14.92
CA LYS A 42 13.41 -3.68 -15.42
C LYS A 42 14.80 -3.40 -15.98
N MET A 43 15.59 -4.46 -16.11
CA MET A 43 16.94 -4.37 -16.68
C MET A 43 16.92 -3.69 -18.06
N GLY A 44 17.87 -2.79 -18.28
CA GLY A 44 18.00 -2.03 -19.54
C GLY A 44 17.10 -0.81 -19.66
N THR A 45 16.34 -0.44 -18.63
CA THR A 45 15.60 0.83 -18.57
C THR A 45 16.38 1.88 -17.77
N GLU A 46 16.11 3.16 -18.05
CA GLU A 46 16.72 4.29 -17.32
C GLU A 46 16.36 4.30 -15.83
N ALA A 47 15.21 3.74 -15.45
CA ALA A 47 14.77 3.65 -14.06
C ALA A 47 15.48 2.53 -13.25
N GLY A 48 16.27 1.70 -13.93
CA GLY A 48 16.97 0.56 -13.32
C GLY A 48 16.04 -0.58 -12.91
N THR A 49 16.63 -1.72 -12.55
CA THR A 49 15.89 -2.85 -11.97
C THR A 49 15.45 -2.52 -10.55
N LEU A 50 14.25 -2.95 -10.17
CA LEU A 50 13.74 -2.83 -8.81
C LEU A 50 13.40 -4.20 -8.23
N SER A 51 13.93 -4.49 -7.06
CA SER A 51 13.60 -5.64 -6.23
C SER A 51 13.15 -5.24 -4.82
N PRO A 52 12.36 -6.08 -4.12
CA PRO A 52 12.07 -5.87 -2.70
C PRO A 52 13.33 -5.67 -1.84
N SER A 53 14.40 -6.42 -2.10
CA SER A 53 15.65 -6.35 -1.36
C SER A 53 16.51 -5.11 -1.63
N ASP A 54 16.10 -4.21 -2.54
CA ASP A 54 16.85 -2.98 -2.82
C ASP A 54 16.81 -1.96 -1.66
N LYS A 55 15.93 -2.18 -0.67
CA LYS A 55 15.75 -1.29 0.49
C LYS A 55 15.44 -2.09 1.74
N THR A 56 15.73 -1.48 2.88
CA THR A 56 15.28 -1.98 4.19
C THR A 56 13.79 -1.71 4.42
N MET A 57 13.18 -2.40 5.39
CA MET A 57 11.80 -2.17 5.84
C MET A 57 11.54 -0.68 6.10
N ALA A 58 12.40 -0.05 6.91
CA ALA A 58 12.28 1.37 7.25
C ALA A 58 12.44 2.30 6.04
N GLN A 59 13.26 1.92 5.06
CA GLN A 59 13.42 2.69 3.82
C GLN A 59 12.19 2.57 2.91
N TRP A 60 11.57 1.39 2.84
CA TRP A 60 10.31 1.17 2.13
C TRP A 60 9.16 1.95 2.76
N ASP A 61 9.04 1.93 4.09
CA ASP A 61 8.08 2.76 4.83
C ASP A 61 8.21 4.23 4.49
N ARG A 62 9.44 4.75 4.60
CA ARG A 62 9.70 6.15 4.26
C ARG A 62 9.36 6.44 2.80
N TYR A 63 9.61 5.50 1.91
CA TYR A 63 9.29 5.66 0.49
C TYR A 63 7.78 5.80 0.27
N PHE A 64 7.00 4.81 0.73
CA PHE A 64 5.56 4.77 0.54
C PHE A 64 4.82 5.84 1.34
N ASN A 65 5.35 6.30 2.48
CA ASN A 65 4.71 7.34 3.28
C ASN A 65 5.06 8.76 2.83
N VAL A 66 6.32 9.01 2.46
CA VAL A 66 6.83 10.37 2.24
C VAL A 66 7.26 10.62 0.81
N LYS A 67 7.99 9.68 0.19
CA LYS A 67 8.66 9.91 -1.10
C LYS A 67 7.78 9.61 -2.31
N LYS A 68 6.75 8.76 -2.19
CA LYS A 68 5.87 8.36 -3.32
C LYS A 68 5.28 9.56 -4.10
N ARG A 69 5.03 10.68 -3.41
CA ARG A 69 4.52 11.93 -4.01
C ARG A 69 5.47 12.60 -4.99
N LYS A 70 6.75 12.21 -4.98
CA LYS A 70 7.79 12.68 -5.90
C LYS A 70 8.20 11.60 -6.91
N HIS A 71 7.53 10.45 -6.93
CA HIS A 71 7.85 9.38 -7.87
C HIS A 71 7.49 9.83 -9.30
N PRO A 72 8.36 9.63 -10.31
CA PRO A 72 8.04 9.94 -11.70
C PRO A 72 6.87 9.13 -12.26
N GLY A 73 6.05 9.71 -13.13
CA GLY A 73 4.89 9.03 -13.70
C GLY A 73 3.68 8.94 -12.76
N SER A 74 2.63 8.23 -13.18
CA SER A 74 1.31 8.24 -12.53
C SER A 74 1.03 7.03 -11.63
N VAL A 75 1.91 6.04 -11.54
CA VAL A 75 1.62 4.74 -10.90
C VAL A 75 1.02 4.88 -9.49
N PHE A 76 1.54 5.79 -8.66
CA PHE A 76 1.03 6.00 -7.30
C PHE A 76 -0.29 6.78 -7.24
N VAL A 77 -0.65 7.51 -8.31
CA VAL A 77 -1.94 8.17 -8.49
C VAL A 77 -2.98 7.16 -8.97
N ASP A 78 -2.61 6.31 -9.93
CA ASP A 78 -3.52 5.36 -10.58
C ASP A 78 -3.87 4.17 -9.69
N LEU A 79 -2.94 3.74 -8.82
CA LEU A 79 -3.19 2.68 -7.86
C LEU A 79 -4.17 3.11 -6.78
N SER A 80 -5.12 2.22 -6.45
CA SER A 80 -5.99 2.41 -5.28
C SER A 80 -5.16 2.45 -3.99
N GLN A 81 -5.73 3.02 -2.92
CA GLN A 81 -5.07 2.99 -1.60
C GLN A 81 -4.77 1.57 -1.14
N LYS A 82 -5.68 0.63 -1.39
CA LYS A 82 -5.52 -0.78 -1.03
C LYS A 82 -4.41 -1.45 -1.83
N ASP A 83 -4.32 -1.19 -3.14
CA ASP A 83 -3.27 -1.79 -3.97
C ASP A 83 -1.89 -1.25 -3.60
N ARG A 84 -1.78 0.05 -3.28
CA ARG A 84 -0.54 0.61 -2.74
C ARG A 84 -0.14 -0.06 -1.42
N LEU A 85 -1.10 -0.33 -0.54
CA LEU A 85 -0.82 -1.02 0.72
C LEU A 85 -0.41 -2.48 0.51
N ASP A 86 -1.04 -3.17 -0.45
CA ASP A 86 -0.68 -4.55 -0.81
C ASP A 86 0.76 -4.61 -1.34
N ILE A 87 1.12 -3.71 -2.26
CA ILE A 87 2.50 -3.60 -2.77
C ILE A 87 3.47 -3.26 -1.65
N TRP A 88 3.13 -2.28 -0.79
CA TRP A 88 3.96 -1.90 0.35
C TRP A 88 4.24 -3.10 1.26
N GLN A 89 3.20 -3.85 1.65
CA GLN A 89 3.36 -5.03 2.51
C GLN A 89 4.30 -6.06 1.86
N PHE A 90 4.15 -6.29 0.55
CA PHE A 90 5.05 -7.18 -0.16
C PHE A 90 6.51 -6.70 -0.11
N VAL A 91 6.80 -5.45 -0.45
CA VAL A 91 8.20 -4.98 -0.43
C VAL A 91 8.76 -4.85 0.99
N TYR A 92 7.90 -4.64 1.99
CA TYR A 92 8.25 -4.59 3.40
C TYR A 92 8.61 -5.99 3.96
N ASP A 93 7.77 -7.00 3.73
CA ASP A 93 7.97 -8.36 4.24
C ASP A 93 9.19 -9.07 3.60
N PHE A 94 9.59 -8.64 2.42
CA PHE A 94 10.70 -9.21 1.64
C PHE A 94 11.86 -8.20 1.44
N ALA A 95 11.95 -7.20 2.32
CA ALA A 95 13.00 -6.19 2.31
C ALA A 95 14.40 -6.76 2.60
N ALA A 96 15.44 -5.94 2.40
CA ALA A 96 16.85 -6.33 2.54
C ALA A 96 17.22 -6.89 3.93
N ASP A 97 16.54 -6.43 4.97
CA ASP A 97 16.80 -6.69 6.38
C ASP A 97 15.81 -7.68 7.00
N THR A 98 15.09 -8.46 6.19
CA THR A 98 14.26 -9.57 6.66
C THR A 98 15.01 -10.90 6.57
N ASP A 99 14.49 -11.95 7.22
CA ASP A 99 15.09 -13.30 7.15
C ASP A 99 15.01 -13.93 5.76
N HIS A 100 14.15 -13.38 4.88
CA HIS A 100 13.83 -13.92 3.57
C HIS A 100 13.75 -12.81 2.50
N PRO A 101 14.83 -12.05 2.24
CA PRO A 101 14.82 -10.98 1.24
C PRO A 101 14.55 -11.53 -0.17
N GLN A 102 13.92 -10.74 -1.04
CA GLN A 102 13.66 -11.15 -2.43
C GLN A 102 14.26 -10.20 -3.46
N THR A 103 14.93 -10.80 -4.46
CA THR A 103 15.56 -10.14 -5.61
C THR A 103 14.70 -10.24 -6.87
#